data_AF-A0A935XTE3-F1
#
_entry.id   AF-A0A935XTE3-F1
#
_cell.length_a   1.000
_cell.length_b   1.000
_cell.length_c   1.000
_cell.angle_alpha   90.00
_cell.angle_beta   90.00
_cell.angle_gamma   90.00
#
_symmetry.space_group_name_H-M   'P 1'
#
loop_
_entity.id
_entity.type
_entity.pdbx_description
1 polymer ?
#
loop_
_entity_poly.entity_id
_entity_poly.type
_entity_poly.pdbx_seq_one_letter_code
_entity_poly.pdbx_strand_id
1 'polypeptide(L)'
;MVQVSDVQINGQLAFTRQVTHAYPYPGSFISSALVAQDLKARVSVFFDQATWDSVTYADAVTGSVAPGTYNDILAPLIVTNNGAVTEKWALRFTNTTTFEVIGEHVGTISNGNITTDTSPINPATGSPYFTIKGIGWGSGWSVGNVLRFNTVGALFPVWIVRTIQQGPESVINDKFTILVRGDVDRP
;
A
#
# COMPACT_ATOMS: atom_id res chain seq x y z
N MET A 1 11.65 4.31 23.82
CA MET A 1 11.36 5.68 23.33
C MET A 1 10.86 6.48 24.53
N VAL A 2 11.25 7.75 24.67
CA VAL A 2 10.73 8.65 25.71
C VAL A 2 10.10 9.86 25.02
N GLN A 3 8.94 10.31 25.49
CA GLN A 3 8.27 11.47 24.92
C GLN A 3 8.89 12.75 25.47
N VAL A 4 9.32 13.62 24.56
CA VAL A 4 9.77 14.99 24.84
C VAL A 4 8.53 15.84 25.12
N SER A 5 8.48 16.50 26.28
CA SER A 5 7.39 17.39 26.68
C SER A 5 7.65 18.85 26.32
N ASP A 6 8.93 19.24 26.19
CA ASP A 6 9.32 20.61 25.89
C ASP A 6 10.67 20.66 25.17
N VAL A 7 10.79 21.60 24.23
CA VAL A 7 11.98 21.86 23.42
C VAL A 7 12.27 23.35 23.45
N GLN A 8 13.36 23.71 24.11
CA GLN A 8 13.79 25.10 24.22
C GLN A 8 14.80 25.44 23.12
N ILE A 9 14.81 26.71 22.70
CA ILE A 9 15.71 27.20 21.63
C ILE A 9 17.20 27.08 22.00
N ASN A 10 17.51 27.01 23.29
CA ASN A 10 18.86 26.79 23.81
C ASN A 10 19.31 25.31 23.76
N GLY A 11 18.49 24.40 23.22
CA GLY A 11 18.77 22.97 23.14
C GLY A 11 18.40 22.17 24.40
N GLN A 12 17.79 22.80 25.40
CA GLN A 12 17.28 22.08 26.57
C GLN A 12 16.00 21.32 26.22
N LEU A 13 15.94 20.06 26.66
CA LEU A 13 14.80 19.18 26.45
C LEU A 13 14.24 18.75 27.79
N ALA A 14 12.92 18.82 27.93
CA ALA A 14 12.20 18.20 29.04
C ALA A 14 11.56 16.90 28.56
N PHE A 15 11.60 15.87 29.41
CA PHE A 15 10.99 14.57 29.13
C PHE A 15 9.83 14.34 30.09
N THR A 16 8.79 13.67 29.61
CA THR A 16 7.66 13.24 30.43
C THR A 16 8.03 12.19 31.48
N ARG A 17 9.16 11.47 31.28
CA ARG A 17 9.67 10.43 32.17
C ARG A 17 11.20 10.49 32.22
N GLN A 18 11.79 10.04 33.33
CA GLN A 18 13.24 9.92 33.48
C GLN A 18 13.81 8.91 32.46
N VAL A 19 14.97 9.23 31.89
CA VAL A 19 15.74 8.31 31.05
C VAL A 19 16.33 7.17 31.88
N THR A 20 16.33 5.95 31.34
CA THR A 20 16.73 4.74 32.07
C THR A 20 18.21 4.38 31.91
N HIS A 21 18.93 5.05 31.00
CA HIS A 21 20.33 4.79 30.69
C HIS A 21 21.10 6.09 30.51
N ALA A 22 22.41 6.05 30.75
CA ALA A 22 23.30 7.15 30.40
C ALA A 22 23.52 7.19 28.88
N TYR A 23 23.34 8.36 28.28
CA TYR A 23 23.57 8.61 26.86
C TYR A 23 24.88 9.38 26.70
N PRO A 24 26.00 8.71 26.34
CA PRO A 24 27.30 9.37 26.27
C PRO A 24 27.35 10.37 25.11
N TYR A 25 28.08 11.46 25.33
CA TYR A 25 28.52 12.39 24.29
C TYR A 25 30.03 12.24 24.11
N PRO A 26 30.55 12.06 22.88
CA PRO A 26 29.82 12.00 21.60
C PRO A 26 29.13 10.64 21.35
N GLY A 27 28.18 10.59 20.41
CA GLY A 27 27.58 9.34 19.90
C GLY A 27 26.09 9.12 20.21
N SER A 28 25.49 9.98 21.04
CA SER A 28 24.04 9.97 21.30
C SER A 28 23.33 11.02 20.44
N PHE A 29 22.24 10.61 19.79
CA PHE A 29 21.44 11.47 18.92
C PHE A 29 19.98 11.51 19.38
N ILE A 30 19.32 12.63 19.09
CA ILE A 30 17.89 12.83 19.32
C ILE A 30 17.23 12.97 17.96
N SER A 31 16.09 12.31 17.79
CA SER A 31 15.37 12.29 16.53
C SER A 31 13.88 12.35 16.79
N SER A 32 13.18 13.14 15.97
CA SER A 32 11.72 13.13 15.92
C SER A 32 11.23 11.80 15.33
N ALA A 33 10.08 11.34 15.80
CA ALA A 33 9.41 10.18 15.24
C ALA A 33 8.06 10.60 14.64
N LEU A 34 7.84 10.21 13.39
CA LEU A 34 6.53 10.25 12.77
C LEU A 34 5.86 8.90 13.05
N VAL A 35 4.78 8.91 13.83
CA VAL A 35 4.07 7.70 14.21
C VAL A 35 3.07 7.36 13.10
N ALA A 36 3.33 6.26 12.39
CA ALA A 36 2.29 5.60 11.62
C ALA A 36 1.42 4.80 12.60
N GLN A 37 0.10 4.86 12.42
CA GLN A 37 -0.83 3.96 13.11
C GLN A 37 -0.65 2.53 12.58
N ASP A 38 -1.51 1.61 13.00
CA ASP A 38 -1.51 0.24 12.47
C ASP A 38 -1.68 0.23 10.95
N LEU A 39 -0.71 -0.38 10.26
CA LEU A 39 -0.71 -0.53 8.81
C LEU A 39 -0.98 -1.98 8.45
N LYS A 40 -1.98 -2.18 7.59
CA LYS A 40 -2.35 -3.48 7.07
C LYS A 40 -2.78 -3.34 5.62
N ALA A 41 -2.26 -4.23 4.78
CA ALA A 41 -2.76 -4.43 3.45
C ALA A 41 -4.20 -4.94 3.50
N ARG A 42 -5.09 -4.31 2.73
CA ARG A 42 -6.50 -4.71 2.66
C ARG A 42 -7.09 -4.40 1.30
N VAL A 43 -8.22 -5.04 1.02
CA VAL A 43 -9.10 -4.71 -0.09
C VAL A 43 -10.14 -3.72 0.42
N SER A 44 -10.30 -2.58 -0.26
CA SER A 44 -11.23 -1.52 0.19
C SER A 44 -12.51 -1.45 -0.64
N VAL A 45 -12.47 -1.92 -1.88
CA VAL A 45 -13.57 -1.93 -2.84
C VAL A 45 -13.52 -3.24 -3.59
N PHE A 46 -14.66 -3.86 -3.89
CA PHE A 46 -14.74 -5.08 -4.69
C PHE A 46 -16.13 -5.18 -5.34
N PHE A 47 -16.21 -5.16 -6.67
CA PHE A 47 -17.47 -5.31 -7.41
C PHE A 47 -17.24 -5.73 -8.85
N ASP A 48 -18.25 -6.32 -9.47
CA ASP A 48 -18.28 -6.61 -10.90
C ASP A 48 -19.06 -5.55 -11.70
N GLN A 49 -18.65 -5.31 -12.95
CA GLN A 49 -19.21 -4.28 -13.82
C GLN A 49 -19.23 -4.76 -15.28
N ALA A 50 -20.31 -4.49 -16.00
CA ALA A 50 -20.50 -4.98 -17.36
C ALA A 50 -19.53 -4.35 -18.38
N THR A 51 -19.24 -3.07 -18.25
CA THR A 51 -18.34 -2.34 -19.16
C THR A 51 -17.50 -1.33 -18.40
N TRP A 52 -16.25 -1.15 -18.81
CA TRP A 52 -15.35 -0.14 -18.26
C TRP A 52 -14.70 0.64 -19.41
N ASP A 53 -14.67 1.95 -19.29
CA ASP A 53 -14.14 2.87 -20.31
C ASP A 53 -12.61 2.87 -20.42
N SER A 54 -11.93 2.04 -19.63
CA SER A 54 -10.47 1.95 -19.55
C SER A 54 -9.76 3.19 -18.98
N VAL A 55 -10.52 4.11 -18.38
CA VAL A 55 -10.02 5.39 -17.87
C VAL A 55 -10.52 5.67 -16.45
N THR A 56 -11.81 5.46 -16.18
CA THR A 56 -12.47 5.84 -14.93
C THR A 56 -12.31 4.74 -13.89
N TYR A 57 -11.48 4.99 -12.87
CA TYR A 57 -11.33 4.11 -11.71
C TYR A 57 -12.24 4.55 -10.54
N ALA A 58 -13.55 4.43 -10.74
CA ALA A 58 -14.55 4.75 -9.70
C ALA A 58 -14.60 3.67 -8.60
N ASP A 59 -14.98 4.09 -7.40
CA ASP A 59 -15.10 3.23 -6.20
C ASP A 59 -16.51 2.60 -6.06
N ALA A 60 -17.33 2.72 -7.10
CA ALA A 60 -18.66 2.13 -7.21
C ALA A 60 -18.97 1.79 -8.66
N VAL A 61 -19.97 0.91 -8.86
CA VAL A 61 -20.43 0.50 -10.19
C VAL A 61 -20.88 1.74 -10.98
N THR A 62 -20.32 1.88 -12.18
CA THR A 62 -20.76 2.86 -13.18
C THR A 62 -21.47 2.12 -14.31
N GLY A 63 -22.75 2.42 -14.53
CA GLY A 63 -23.59 1.71 -15.48
C GLY A 63 -24.19 0.44 -14.88
N SER A 64 -24.05 -0.69 -15.58
CA SER A 64 -24.65 -1.97 -15.17
C SER A 64 -23.63 -2.90 -14.52
N VAL A 65 -24.08 -3.71 -13.56
CA VAL A 65 -23.33 -4.85 -13.02
C VAL A 65 -23.07 -5.90 -14.08
N ALA A 66 -22.02 -6.71 -13.93
CA ALA A 66 -21.78 -7.80 -14.86
C ALA A 66 -22.79 -8.94 -14.60
N PRO A 67 -23.15 -9.74 -15.60
CA PRO A 67 -23.96 -10.94 -15.37
C PRO A 67 -23.23 -12.01 -14.55
N GLY A 68 -21.90 -12.05 -14.66
CA GLY A 68 -21.04 -12.91 -13.84
C GLY A 68 -20.59 -12.20 -12.58
N THR A 69 -20.61 -12.92 -11.45
CA THR A 69 -20.16 -12.41 -10.15
C THR A 69 -19.05 -13.31 -9.63
N TYR A 70 -18.00 -12.70 -9.06
CA TYR A 70 -16.95 -13.43 -8.38
C TYR A 70 -17.39 -13.73 -6.94
N ASN A 71 -17.26 -14.98 -6.51
CA ASN A 71 -17.63 -15.42 -5.16
C ASN A 71 -16.49 -15.12 -4.17
N ASP A 72 -16.45 -13.90 -3.67
CA ASP A 72 -15.48 -13.42 -2.70
C ASP A 72 -15.70 -13.98 -1.28
N ILE A 73 -16.90 -14.49 -0.98
CA ILE A 73 -17.18 -15.18 0.28
C ILE A 73 -16.45 -16.53 0.33
N LEU A 74 -16.54 -17.31 -0.74
CA LEU A 74 -15.84 -18.61 -0.83
C LEU A 74 -14.33 -18.42 -1.02
N ALA A 75 -13.94 -17.43 -1.81
CA ALA A 75 -12.59 -17.26 -2.28
C ALA A 75 -12.17 -15.78 -2.22
N PRO A 76 -11.99 -15.21 -1.01
CA PRO A 76 -11.66 -13.80 -0.86
C PRO A 76 -10.34 -13.46 -1.56
N LEU A 77 -10.24 -12.21 -2.05
CA LEU A 77 -9.01 -11.71 -2.64
C LEU A 77 -7.91 -11.64 -1.56
N ILE A 78 -6.79 -12.30 -1.82
CA ILE A 78 -5.69 -12.41 -0.86
C ILE A 78 -4.68 -11.29 -1.13
N VAL A 79 -4.36 -10.53 -0.09
CA VAL A 79 -3.34 -9.48 -0.12
C VAL A 79 -2.36 -9.67 1.03
N THR A 80 -1.11 -9.27 0.83
CA THR A 80 -0.06 -9.36 1.86
C THR A 80 0.56 -7.99 2.09
N ASN A 81 1.05 -7.72 3.30
CA ASN A 81 1.72 -6.46 3.61
C ASN A 81 2.98 -6.24 2.75
N ASN A 82 3.64 -7.32 2.32
CA ASN A 82 4.86 -7.25 1.51
C ASN A 82 4.60 -7.03 0.02
N GLY A 83 3.49 -7.55 -0.51
CA GLY A 83 3.20 -7.52 -1.95
C GLY A 83 2.26 -6.39 -2.37
N ALA A 84 1.25 -6.11 -1.55
CA ALA A 84 0.17 -5.20 -1.90
C ALA A 84 0.62 -3.73 -1.88
N VAL A 85 0.16 -2.99 -2.88
CA VAL A 85 0.34 -1.55 -3.00
C VAL A 85 -1.03 -0.85 -2.94
N THR A 86 -1.04 0.45 -2.67
CA THR A 86 -2.27 1.24 -2.84
C THR A 86 -2.50 1.45 -4.32
N GLU A 87 -3.49 0.77 -4.87
CA GLU A 87 -3.76 0.74 -6.32
C GLU A 87 -5.21 0.36 -6.60
N LYS A 88 -5.70 0.81 -7.74
CA LYS A 88 -7.03 0.46 -8.25
C LYS A 88 -6.89 -0.49 -9.43
N TRP A 89 -7.60 -1.62 -9.38
CA TRP A 89 -7.39 -2.75 -10.28
C TRP A 89 -8.64 -3.11 -11.08
N ALA A 90 -8.44 -3.38 -12.37
CA ALA A 90 -9.45 -3.90 -13.29
C ALA A 90 -8.97 -5.23 -13.86
N LEU A 91 -9.72 -6.32 -13.60
CA LEU A 91 -9.61 -7.54 -14.39
C LEU A 91 -10.59 -7.47 -15.53
N ARG A 92 -10.12 -7.09 -16.72
CA ARG A 92 -10.97 -6.95 -17.90
C ARG A 92 -11.01 -8.23 -18.70
N PHE A 93 -12.17 -8.84 -18.82
CA PHE A 93 -12.38 -10.05 -19.59
C PHE A 93 -12.17 -9.79 -21.09
N THR A 94 -11.32 -10.59 -21.70
CA THR A 94 -11.03 -10.59 -23.14
C THR A 94 -11.80 -11.67 -23.88
N ASN A 95 -12.38 -12.63 -23.15
CA ASN A 95 -13.40 -13.59 -23.59
C ASN A 95 -14.21 -14.05 -22.37
N THR A 96 -14.90 -15.19 -22.45
CA THR A 96 -15.72 -15.71 -21.34
C THR A 96 -14.91 -16.35 -20.20
N THR A 97 -13.61 -16.54 -20.36
CA THR A 97 -12.74 -17.30 -19.44
C THR A 97 -11.39 -16.66 -19.14
N THR A 98 -10.91 -15.72 -19.95
CA THR A 98 -9.62 -15.04 -19.78
C THR A 98 -9.81 -13.55 -19.57
N PHE A 99 -8.90 -12.96 -18.79
CA PHE A 99 -8.89 -11.54 -18.49
C PHE A 99 -7.46 -10.98 -18.44
N GLU A 100 -7.36 -9.68 -18.66
CA GLU A 100 -6.17 -8.87 -18.44
C GLU A 100 -6.20 -8.30 -17.02
N VAL A 101 -5.06 -8.23 -16.35
CA VAL A 101 -4.91 -7.55 -15.05
C VAL A 101 -4.31 -6.17 -15.27
N ILE A 102 -5.08 -5.13 -14.97
CA ILE A 102 -4.74 -3.74 -15.23
C ILE A 102 -4.80 -2.94 -13.93
N GLY A 103 -3.73 -2.24 -13.58
CA GLY A 103 -3.72 -1.25 -12.50
C GLY A 103 -3.74 0.18 -13.04
N GLU A 104 -4.30 1.12 -12.26
CA GLU A 104 -4.39 2.55 -12.63
C GLU A 104 -3.01 3.15 -12.93
N HIS A 105 -1.99 2.82 -12.13
CA HIS A 105 -0.64 3.37 -12.28
C HIS A 105 0.32 2.38 -12.94
N VAL A 106 0.13 1.08 -12.72
CA VAL A 106 1.03 0.05 -13.26
C VAL A 106 0.64 -0.48 -14.64
N GLY A 107 -0.54 -0.11 -15.16
CA GLY A 107 -1.04 -0.59 -16.45
C GLY A 107 -1.30 -2.10 -16.46
N THR A 108 -1.26 -2.72 -17.65
CA THR A 108 -1.45 -4.17 -17.78
C THR A 108 -0.21 -4.93 -17.32
N ILE A 109 -0.33 -5.67 -16.22
CA ILE A 109 0.82 -6.36 -15.59
C ILE A 109 0.80 -7.88 -15.75
N SER A 110 -0.36 -8.46 -16.09
CA SER A 110 -0.50 -9.91 -16.26
C SER A 110 -1.76 -10.22 -17.06
N ASN A 111 -1.86 -11.47 -17.50
CA ASN A 111 -3.12 -12.08 -17.91
C ASN A 111 -3.49 -13.19 -16.92
N GLY A 112 -4.77 -13.52 -16.84
CA GLY A 112 -5.28 -14.61 -16.03
C GLY A 112 -6.47 -15.29 -16.67
N ASN A 113 -7.00 -16.30 -16.00
CA ASN A 113 -8.17 -17.05 -16.43
C ASN A 113 -9.00 -17.48 -15.23
N ILE A 114 -10.21 -17.99 -15.51
CA ILE A 114 -11.15 -18.39 -14.47
C ILE A 114 -10.85 -19.74 -13.82
N THR A 115 -9.95 -20.56 -14.37
CA THR A 115 -9.71 -21.94 -13.90
C THR A 115 -8.48 -22.07 -13.01
N THR A 116 -7.54 -21.12 -13.06
CA THR A 116 -6.30 -21.13 -12.29
C THR A 116 -6.14 -19.86 -11.47
N ASP A 117 -5.48 -19.99 -10.31
CA ASP A 117 -5.12 -18.83 -9.49
C ASP A 117 -4.26 -17.84 -10.27
N THR A 118 -4.58 -16.55 -10.15
CA THR A 118 -3.80 -15.47 -10.77
C THR A 118 -3.14 -14.64 -9.67
N SER A 119 -1.79 -14.58 -9.71
CA SER A 119 -0.98 -13.94 -8.67
C SER A 119 0.15 -13.09 -9.29
N PRO A 120 -0.15 -11.90 -9.84
CA PRO A 120 0.84 -11.06 -10.52
C PRO A 120 1.95 -10.61 -9.56
N ILE A 121 3.21 -10.81 -9.93
CA ILE A 121 4.36 -10.51 -9.07
C ILE A 121 4.65 -9.00 -9.04
N ASN A 122 4.80 -8.47 -7.84
CA ASN A 122 5.35 -7.13 -7.63
C ASN A 122 6.87 -7.17 -7.78
N PRO A 123 7.45 -6.53 -8.82
CA PRO A 123 8.89 -6.57 -9.05
C PRO A 123 9.71 -5.88 -7.95
N ALA A 124 9.10 -4.97 -7.17
CA ALA A 124 9.81 -4.28 -6.08
C ALA A 124 10.05 -5.19 -4.87
N THR A 125 9.19 -6.18 -4.62
CA THR A 125 9.23 -7.01 -3.40
C THR A 125 9.37 -8.50 -3.67
N GLY A 126 9.21 -8.93 -4.92
CA GLY A 126 9.20 -10.34 -5.32
C GLY A 126 7.97 -11.12 -4.82
N SER A 127 7.02 -10.45 -4.17
CA SER A 127 5.76 -11.05 -3.69
C SER A 127 4.59 -10.64 -4.60
N PRO A 128 3.49 -11.41 -4.68
CA PRO A 128 2.34 -11.03 -5.49
C PRO A 128 1.68 -9.73 -5.02
N TYR A 129 1.26 -8.87 -5.95
CA TYR A 129 0.42 -7.69 -5.64
C TYR A 129 -0.86 -8.11 -4.90
N PHE A 130 -1.48 -9.17 -5.40
CA PHE A 130 -2.62 -9.87 -4.83
C PHE A 130 -2.67 -11.29 -5.42
N THR A 131 -3.45 -12.16 -4.81
CA THR A 131 -3.82 -13.47 -5.36
C THR A 131 -5.33 -13.57 -5.45
N ILE A 132 -5.85 -13.78 -6.66
CA ILE A 132 -7.24 -14.14 -6.91
C ILE A 132 -7.34 -15.62 -7.26
N LYS A 133 -8.28 -16.33 -6.65
CA LYS A 133 -8.37 -17.79 -6.76
C LYS A 133 -9.27 -18.20 -7.92
N GLY A 134 -8.87 -19.24 -8.66
CA GLY A 134 -9.67 -19.79 -9.76
C GLY A 134 -11.06 -20.22 -9.31
N ILE A 135 -11.16 -20.82 -8.12
CA ILE A 135 -12.41 -21.37 -7.57
C ILE A 135 -13.50 -20.31 -7.30
N GLY A 136 -13.13 -19.03 -7.21
CA GLY A 136 -14.10 -17.95 -6.97
C GLY A 136 -14.88 -17.54 -8.22
N TRP A 137 -14.43 -17.94 -9.41
CA TRP A 137 -15.09 -17.53 -10.65
C TRP A 137 -16.34 -18.35 -10.93
N GLY A 138 -17.48 -17.66 -11.04
CA GLY A 138 -18.72 -18.22 -11.56
C GLY A 138 -18.80 -18.20 -13.09
N SER A 139 -19.96 -18.58 -13.62
CA SER A 139 -20.33 -18.41 -15.04
C SER A 139 -20.86 -17.01 -15.34
N GLY A 140 -21.12 -16.69 -16.61
CA GLY A 140 -21.79 -15.44 -17.01
C GLY A 140 -20.85 -14.30 -17.41
N TRP A 141 -19.54 -14.57 -17.52
CA TRP A 141 -18.55 -13.61 -17.99
C TRP A 141 -18.58 -13.48 -19.52
N SER A 142 -18.37 -12.27 -20.00
CA SER A 142 -18.27 -11.91 -21.41
C SER A 142 -17.14 -10.91 -21.63
N VAL A 143 -16.72 -10.77 -22.89
CA VAL A 143 -15.76 -9.74 -23.31
C VAL A 143 -16.22 -8.37 -22.79
N GLY A 144 -15.29 -7.62 -22.19
CA GLY A 144 -15.55 -6.28 -21.67
C GLY A 144 -16.06 -6.23 -20.23
N ASN A 145 -16.56 -7.34 -19.67
CA ASN A 145 -16.87 -7.40 -18.25
C ASN A 145 -15.60 -7.16 -17.44
N VAL A 146 -15.75 -6.51 -16.30
CA VAL A 146 -14.62 -6.16 -15.43
C VAL A 146 -14.94 -6.53 -13.99
N LEU A 147 -13.99 -7.21 -13.34
CA LEU A 147 -13.94 -7.25 -11.88
C LEU A 147 -13.08 -6.08 -11.40
N ARG A 148 -13.66 -5.20 -10.60
CA ARG A 148 -13.04 -3.99 -10.05
C ARG A 148 -12.78 -4.17 -8.57
N PHE A 149 -11.58 -3.82 -8.14
CA PHE A 149 -11.26 -3.74 -6.72
C PHE A 149 -10.12 -2.77 -6.47
N ASN A 150 -10.02 -2.33 -5.23
CA ASN A 150 -8.93 -1.46 -4.79
C ASN A 150 -8.17 -2.16 -3.68
N THR A 151 -6.85 -2.09 -3.72
CA THR A 151 -5.98 -2.48 -2.62
C THR A 151 -5.48 -1.22 -1.93
N VAL A 152 -5.32 -1.31 -0.62
CA VAL A 152 -4.57 -0.34 0.19
C VAL A 152 -3.33 -1.07 0.67
N GLY A 153 -2.14 -0.57 0.32
CA GLY A 153 -0.87 -1.15 0.75
C GLY A 153 -0.59 -0.88 2.22
N ALA A 154 0.32 -1.64 2.82
CA ALA A 154 0.81 -1.40 4.19
C ALA A 154 1.93 -0.33 4.23
N LEU A 155 2.06 0.48 3.18
CA LEU A 155 3.06 1.53 3.06
C LEU A 155 2.50 2.83 3.65
N PHE A 156 3.24 3.45 4.58
CA PHE A 156 2.92 4.78 5.08
C PHE A 156 3.69 5.84 4.27
N PRO A 157 3.04 6.59 3.37
CA PRO A 157 3.74 7.55 2.52
C PRO A 157 4.24 8.72 3.37
N VAL A 158 5.52 9.06 3.21
CA VAL A 158 6.15 10.20 3.87
C VAL A 158 6.77 11.12 2.83
N TRP A 159 6.57 12.42 3.03
CA TRP A 159 7.18 13.47 2.21
C TRP A 159 8.22 14.17 3.07
N ILE A 160 9.43 14.34 2.53
CA ILE A 160 10.53 15.00 3.24
C ILE A 160 10.93 16.22 2.42
N VAL A 161 11.01 17.37 3.09
CA VAL A 161 11.56 18.59 2.53
C VAL A 161 12.79 18.95 3.34
N ARG A 162 13.91 19.17 2.66
CA ARG A 162 15.12 19.70 3.27
C ARG A 162 15.19 21.19 2.98
N THR A 163 15.23 22.00 4.03
CA THR A 163 15.44 23.44 3.93
C THR A 163 16.74 23.82 4.63
N ILE A 164 17.37 24.89 4.16
CA ILE A 164 18.53 25.50 4.80
C ILE A 164 18.07 26.88 5.29
N GLN A 165 18.26 27.15 6.58
CA GLN A 165 17.97 28.46 7.13
C GLN A 165 19.01 29.47 6.62
N GLN A 166 18.58 30.68 6.24
CA GLN A 166 19.52 31.74 5.86
C GLN A 166 20.37 32.11 7.08
N GLY A 167 21.70 32.05 6.93
CA GLY A 167 22.66 32.33 7.98
C GLY A 167 24.10 32.08 7.50
N PRO A 168 25.10 32.44 8.31
CA PRO A 168 26.49 32.14 8.01
C PRO A 168 26.71 30.61 7.94
N GLU A 169 27.34 30.16 6.86
CA GLU A 169 27.69 28.75 6.65
C GLU A 169 28.67 28.30 7.75
N SER A 170 28.22 27.40 8.62
CA SER A 170 29.04 26.87 9.73
C SER A 170 29.53 25.44 9.51
N VAL A 171 29.00 24.74 8.50
CA VAL A 171 29.32 23.33 8.20
C VAL A 171 29.29 23.10 6.68
N ILE A 172 30.31 22.41 6.15
CA ILE A 172 30.47 22.12 4.72
C ILE A 172 29.48 21.04 4.24
N ASN A 173 29.14 20.07 5.08
CA ASN A 173 28.28 18.93 4.74
C ASN A 173 27.35 18.56 5.90
N ASP A 174 26.03 18.63 5.68
CA ASP A 174 25.05 18.03 6.59
C ASP A 174 24.46 16.75 6.01
N LYS A 175 24.25 15.78 6.90
CA LYS A 175 23.57 14.50 6.61
C LYS A 175 22.47 14.27 7.63
N PHE A 176 21.40 13.64 7.20
CA PHE A 176 20.38 13.08 8.08
C PHE A 176 20.08 11.65 7.66
N THR A 177 19.47 10.88 8.56
CA THR A 177 19.12 9.48 8.31
C THR A 177 17.68 9.27 8.71
N ILE A 178 16.95 8.52 7.89
CA ILE A 178 15.60 8.09 8.17
C ILE A 178 15.66 6.61 8.51
N LEU A 179 15.02 6.25 9.61
CA LEU A 179 14.90 4.88 10.04
C LEU A 179 13.41 4.56 10.19
N VAL A 180 12.95 3.54 9.46
CA VAL A 180 11.62 2.97 9.68
C VAL A 180 11.75 1.97 10.84
N ARG A 181 10.91 2.14 11.86
CA ARG A 181 10.74 1.15 12.92
C ARG A 181 9.28 0.72 12.97
N GLY A 182 9.06 -0.58 12.90
CA GLY A 182 7.77 -1.21 13.14
C GLY A 182 7.94 -2.35 14.13
N ASP A 183 6.87 -2.68 14.84
CA ASP A 183 6.77 -3.93 15.58
C ASP A 183 6.05 -4.97 14.70
N VAL A 184 6.40 -6.25 14.86
CA VAL A 184 5.67 -7.34 14.24
C VAL A 184 4.88 -7.99 15.36
N ASP A 185 3.57 -7.70 15.42
CA ASP A 185 2.68 -8.49 16.25
C ASP A 185 2.71 -9.93 15.70
N ARG A 186 2.96 -10.90 16.59
CA ARG A 186 3.39 -12.28 16.27
C ARG A 186 2.61 -12.93 15.10
N PRO A 187 3.28 -13.72 14.23
CA PRO A 187 2.66 -14.42 13.10
C PRO A 187 1.64 -15.47 13.53
#